data_AF-A0A3M1WSW1-F1
#
_entry.id   AF-A0A3M1WSW1-F1
#
_cell.length_a   1.000
_cell.length_b   1.000
_cell.length_c   1.000
_cell.angle_alpha   90.00
_cell.angle_beta   90.00
_cell.angle_gamma   90.00
#
_symmetry.space_group_name_H-M   'P 1'
#
loop_
_entity.id
_entity.type
_entity.pdbx_description
1 polymer ?
#
loop_
_entity_poly.entity_id
_entity_poly.type
_entity_poly.pdbx_seq_one_letter_code
_entity_poly.pdbx_strand_id
1 'polypeptide(L)'
;IYNKSYYYAHYYGSRAFTHWYAPKRYSLVLLFSVKKAVDRSWAYFAGQDSLVEFDDRGWYGTDTQRDLAENAANAGPFHDRYYDEGLQKTNLNRLQAMIELCQNRDIEPVLVSLPMWVGYRQHTQPERWAYMHQTTDSLAQAMGVPYLDFTEDARFTDEDFFDANHLRRQGAIRFTQILQDTLGIAGPPQADK
;
A
#
# COMPACT_ATOMS: atom_id res chain seq x y z
N ILE A 1 1.91 3.22 -15.53
CA ILE A 1 2.80 2.28 -14.79
C ILE A 1 4.26 2.70 -14.93
N TYR A 2 4.80 2.84 -16.15
CA TYR A 2 6.21 3.20 -16.39
C TYR A 2 6.74 4.44 -15.64
N ASN A 3 6.02 5.56 -15.61
CA ASN A 3 6.51 6.76 -14.90
C ASN A 3 6.64 6.56 -13.38
N LYS A 4 5.79 5.73 -12.76
CA LYS A 4 5.89 5.44 -11.32
C LYS A 4 7.16 4.63 -11.03
N SER A 5 7.46 3.61 -11.84
CA SER A 5 8.68 2.81 -11.69
C SER A 5 9.95 3.66 -11.80
N TYR A 6 9.99 4.59 -12.76
CA TYR A 6 11.11 5.53 -12.90
C TYR A 6 11.18 6.56 -11.75
N TYR A 7 10.04 7.00 -11.21
CA TYR A 7 9.99 7.80 -9.99
C TYR A 7 10.59 7.04 -8.79
N TYR A 8 10.16 5.79 -8.58
CA TYR A 8 10.70 4.97 -7.50
C TYR A 8 12.18 4.67 -7.66
N ALA A 9 12.66 4.53 -8.89
CA ALA A 9 14.09 4.41 -9.18
C ALA A 9 14.87 5.67 -8.80
N HIS A 10 14.33 6.84 -9.13
CA HIS A 10 15.00 8.12 -8.90
C HIS A 10 15.09 8.48 -7.42
N TYR A 11 13.99 8.31 -6.67
CA TYR A 11 13.91 8.77 -5.27
C TYR A 11 14.18 7.69 -4.24
N TYR A 12 13.94 6.41 -4.56
CA TYR A 12 14.04 5.30 -3.60
C TYR A 12 14.98 4.18 -4.08
N GLY A 13 15.69 4.39 -5.20
CA GLY A 13 16.64 3.41 -5.75
C GLY A 13 16.01 2.12 -6.27
N SER A 14 14.68 2.04 -6.38
CA SER A 14 13.99 0.82 -6.87
C SER A 14 14.33 0.54 -8.33
N ARG A 15 14.73 -0.69 -8.65
CA ARG A 15 15.04 -1.10 -10.03
C ARG A 15 13.92 -1.90 -10.69
N ALA A 16 12.80 -2.11 -10.01
CA ALA A 16 11.67 -2.85 -10.54
C ALA A 16 11.11 -2.16 -11.81
N PHE A 17 10.85 -2.93 -12.87
CA PHE A 17 10.18 -2.47 -14.09
C PHE A 17 10.82 -1.25 -14.78
N THR A 18 12.14 -1.12 -14.74
CA THR A 18 12.87 0.02 -15.33
C THR A 18 14.07 -0.43 -16.17
N HIS A 19 14.23 0.12 -17.37
CA HIS A 19 15.39 -0.19 -18.23
C HIS A 19 16.59 0.69 -17.91
N TRP A 20 17.81 0.14 -17.88
CA TRP A 20 19.02 0.87 -17.45
C TRP A 20 19.25 2.14 -18.28
N TYR A 21 18.96 2.10 -19.59
CA TYR A 21 19.18 3.21 -20.51
C TYR A 21 18.00 4.20 -20.61
N ALA A 22 16.93 4.02 -19.84
CA ALA A 22 15.75 4.86 -19.98
C ALA A 22 16.05 6.31 -19.54
N PRO A 23 15.94 7.33 -20.43
CA PRO A 23 16.30 8.71 -20.09
C PRO A 23 15.51 9.30 -18.91
N LYS A 24 14.29 8.80 -18.69
CA LYS A 24 13.42 9.17 -17.57
C LYS A 24 14.01 8.85 -16.19
N ARG A 25 15.03 7.98 -16.09
CA ARG A 25 15.76 7.74 -14.84
C ARG A 25 16.63 8.93 -14.42
N TYR A 26 17.14 9.66 -15.40
CA TYR A 26 18.20 10.64 -15.22
C TYR A 26 17.72 12.09 -15.38
N SER A 27 16.46 12.31 -15.75
CA SER A 27 15.90 13.64 -15.97
C SER A 27 14.51 13.78 -15.39
N LEU A 28 14.35 14.68 -14.42
CA LEU A 28 13.05 15.08 -13.87
C LEU A 28 12.14 15.68 -14.96
N VAL A 29 12.71 16.36 -15.95
CA VAL A 29 11.94 16.93 -17.07
C VAL A 29 11.39 15.83 -17.98
N LEU A 30 12.12 14.73 -18.20
CA LEU A 30 11.63 13.60 -19.00
C LEU A 30 10.72 12.67 -18.19
N LEU A 31 10.95 12.57 -16.88
CA LEU A 31 10.10 11.83 -15.96
C LEU A 31 8.74 12.53 -15.80
N PHE A 32 8.76 13.86 -15.71
CA PHE A 32 7.60 14.73 -15.59
C PHE A 32 7.40 15.56 -16.87
N SER A 33 6.75 16.71 -16.75
CA SER A 33 6.79 17.77 -17.77
C SER A 33 7.69 18.89 -17.26
N VAL A 34 8.15 19.80 -18.13
CA VAL A 34 8.94 20.97 -17.74
C VAL A 34 8.29 21.73 -16.58
N LYS A 35 7.00 22.04 -16.71
CA LYS A 35 6.24 22.73 -15.65
C LYS A 35 6.30 21.97 -14.33
N LYS A 36 5.97 20.67 -14.33
CA LYS A 36 5.96 19.85 -13.11
C LYS A 36 7.36 19.69 -12.51
N ALA A 37 8.40 19.64 -13.33
CA ALA A 37 9.78 19.59 -12.86
C ALA A 37 10.16 20.90 -12.14
N VAL A 38 9.84 22.05 -12.73
CA VAL A 38 10.07 23.37 -12.10
C VAL A 38 9.28 23.52 -10.81
N ASP A 39 7.97 23.23 -10.83
CA ASP A 39 7.11 23.31 -9.64
C ASP A 39 7.67 22.47 -8.48
N ARG A 40 8.10 21.23 -8.78
CA ARG A 40 8.66 20.30 -7.78
C ARG A 40 10.04 20.72 -7.27
N SER A 41 10.90 21.24 -8.14
CA SER A 41 12.19 21.79 -7.71
C SER A 41 12.00 23.00 -6.80
N TRP A 42 11.05 23.89 -7.14
CA TRP A 42 10.73 25.04 -6.29
C TRP A 42 10.19 24.61 -4.92
N ALA A 43 9.24 23.68 -4.89
CA ALA A 43 8.71 23.08 -3.64
C ALA A 43 9.83 22.57 -2.72
N TYR A 44 10.78 21.82 -3.28
CA TYR A 44 11.94 21.31 -2.55
C TYR A 44 12.81 22.44 -1.97
N PHE A 45 13.15 23.45 -2.77
CA PHE A 45 13.94 24.60 -2.29
C PHE A 45 13.20 25.49 -1.29
N ALA A 46 11.86 25.48 -1.33
CA ALA A 46 11.00 26.16 -0.37
C ALA A 46 10.83 25.37 0.94
N GLY A 47 11.49 24.22 1.10
CA GLY A 47 11.46 23.41 2.32
C GLY A 47 10.27 22.46 2.43
N GLN A 48 9.60 22.13 1.32
CA GLN A 48 8.62 21.05 1.32
C GLN A 48 9.36 19.71 1.25
N ASP A 49 9.42 19.00 2.39
CA ASP A 49 10.12 17.73 2.53
C ASP A 49 9.46 16.56 1.75
N SER A 50 8.19 16.71 1.38
CA SER A 50 7.43 15.70 0.62
C SER A 50 6.62 16.35 -0.51
N LEU A 51 6.61 15.67 -1.67
CA LEU A 51 5.75 16.02 -2.81
C LEU A 51 4.33 15.45 -2.66
N VAL A 52 4.09 14.69 -1.60
CA VAL A 52 2.80 14.12 -1.22
C VAL A 52 2.46 14.71 0.14
N GLU A 53 1.39 15.49 0.18
CA GLU A 53 0.85 16.03 1.42
C GLU A 53 -0.01 14.96 2.08
N PHE A 54 0.28 14.66 3.34
CA PHE A 54 -0.58 13.82 4.18
C PHE A 54 -1.15 14.71 5.28
N ASP A 55 -2.33 14.38 5.79
CA ASP A 55 -2.77 15.00 7.05
C ASP A 55 -1.92 14.52 8.24
N ASP A 56 -2.17 15.09 9.41
CA ASP A 56 -1.50 14.75 10.67
C ASP A 56 -1.68 13.28 11.10
N ARG A 57 -2.60 12.55 10.45
CA ARG A 57 -2.89 11.12 10.67
C ARG A 57 -2.37 10.24 9.53
N GLY A 58 -1.63 10.80 8.57
CA GLY A 58 -1.05 10.06 7.46
C GLY A 58 -2.01 9.76 6.32
N TRP A 59 -3.20 10.38 6.28
CA TRP A 59 -4.15 10.20 5.17
C TRP A 59 -3.75 11.03 3.95
N TYR A 60 -3.82 10.42 2.77
CA TYR A 60 -3.67 11.10 1.48
C TYR A 60 -4.63 10.50 0.47
N GLY A 61 -5.28 11.35 -0.31
CA GLY A 61 -6.13 10.93 -1.42
C GLY A 61 -7.43 11.71 -1.50
N THR A 62 -8.24 11.33 -2.49
CA THR A 62 -9.61 11.81 -2.63
C THR A 62 -10.57 10.80 -1.98
N ASP A 63 -11.63 11.31 -1.35
CA ASP A 63 -12.70 10.49 -0.77
C ASP A 63 -13.89 10.27 -1.73
N THR A 64 -13.75 10.68 -3.01
CA THR A 64 -14.78 10.45 -4.02
C THR A 64 -14.78 8.99 -4.46
N GLN A 65 -15.75 8.23 -3.94
CA GLN A 65 -15.92 6.82 -4.28
C GLN A 65 -16.05 6.61 -5.79
N ARG A 66 -15.32 5.63 -6.31
CA ARG A 66 -15.47 5.12 -7.67
C ARG A 66 -16.57 4.08 -7.74
N ASP A 67 -17.05 3.78 -8.95
CA ASP A 67 -17.85 2.58 -9.17
C ASP A 67 -17.01 1.34 -8.78
N LEU A 68 -17.39 0.70 -7.68
CA LEU A 68 -16.64 -0.42 -7.11
C LEU A 68 -16.68 -1.65 -8.03
N ALA A 69 -17.81 -1.91 -8.68
CA ALA A 69 -17.98 -3.06 -9.55
C ALA A 69 -17.15 -2.89 -10.84
N GLU A 70 -17.23 -1.73 -11.48
CA GLU A 70 -16.41 -1.40 -12.65
C GLU A 70 -14.92 -1.41 -12.28
N ASN A 71 -14.56 -0.83 -11.13
CA ASN A 71 -13.17 -0.82 -10.68
C ASN A 71 -12.64 -2.24 -10.40
N ALA A 72 -13.42 -3.09 -9.72
CA ALA A 72 -13.06 -4.48 -9.42
C ALA A 72 -12.81 -5.30 -10.70
N ALA A 73 -13.71 -5.18 -11.68
CA ALA A 73 -13.64 -5.88 -12.95
C ALA A 73 -12.36 -5.53 -13.75
N ASN A 74 -11.78 -4.34 -13.51
CA ASN A 74 -10.52 -3.93 -14.12
C ASN A 74 -9.31 -4.24 -13.24
N ALA A 75 -9.39 -3.97 -11.94
CA ALA A 75 -8.27 -4.05 -11.00
C ALA A 75 -7.84 -5.49 -10.73
N GLY A 76 -8.79 -6.43 -10.56
CA GLY A 76 -8.48 -7.84 -10.30
C GLY A 76 -7.65 -8.47 -11.42
N PRO A 77 -8.14 -8.47 -12.68
CA PRO A 77 -7.38 -9.00 -13.82
C PRO A 77 -6.08 -8.24 -14.08
N PHE A 78 -6.05 -6.94 -13.78
CA PHE A 78 -4.84 -6.13 -13.89
C PHE A 78 -3.77 -6.60 -12.91
N HIS A 79 -4.08 -6.72 -11.62
CA HIS A 79 -3.15 -7.27 -10.63
C HIS A 79 -2.75 -8.70 -11.01
N ASP A 80 -3.66 -9.43 -11.65
CA ASP A 80 -3.34 -10.77 -12.05
C ASP A 80 -2.31 -10.85 -13.19
N ARG A 81 -2.37 -9.91 -14.13
CA ARG A 81 -1.43 -9.83 -15.25
C ARG A 81 0.01 -9.50 -14.82
N TYR A 82 0.17 -8.74 -13.74
CA TYR A 82 1.48 -8.25 -13.28
C TYR A 82 2.09 -9.11 -12.16
N TYR A 83 1.50 -10.27 -11.89
CA TYR A 83 2.11 -11.26 -11.03
C TYR A 83 3.43 -11.75 -11.62
N ASP A 84 4.45 -11.75 -10.77
CA ASP A 84 5.82 -12.12 -11.12
C ASP A 84 6.41 -12.92 -9.95
N GLU A 85 6.61 -14.22 -10.18
CA GLU A 85 7.18 -15.15 -9.19
C GLU A 85 8.59 -14.74 -8.77
N GLY A 86 9.37 -14.14 -9.68
CA GLY A 86 10.71 -13.65 -9.37
C GLY A 86 10.69 -12.50 -8.37
N LEU A 87 9.62 -11.69 -8.37
CA LEU A 87 9.44 -10.62 -7.39
C LEU A 87 8.94 -11.13 -6.04
N GLN A 88 8.29 -12.29 -5.97
CA GLN A 88 7.78 -12.82 -4.70
C GLN A 88 8.89 -13.07 -3.69
N LYS A 89 9.92 -13.82 -4.09
CA LYS A 89 11.08 -14.08 -3.22
C LYS A 89 11.73 -12.77 -2.77
N THR A 90 11.84 -11.81 -3.68
CA THR A 90 12.41 -10.49 -3.37
C THR A 90 11.55 -9.74 -2.34
N ASN A 91 10.22 -9.77 -2.49
CA ASN A 91 9.30 -9.12 -1.57
C ASN A 91 9.27 -9.81 -0.20
N LEU A 92 9.31 -11.14 -0.17
CA LEU A 92 9.35 -11.92 1.05
C LEU A 92 10.63 -11.62 1.84
N ASN A 93 11.79 -11.62 1.18
CA ASN A 93 13.07 -11.25 1.80
C ASN A 93 13.05 -9.83 2.37
N ARG A 94 12.39 -8.88 1.67
CA ARG A 94 12.23 -7.51 2.18
C ARG A 94 11.33 -7.46 3.41
N LEU A 95 10.21 -8.20 3.39
CA LEU A 95 9.30 -8.26 4.53
C LEU A 95 9.96 -8.88 5.75
N GLN A 96 10.69 -9.98 5.57
CA GLN A 96 11.52 -10.58 6.60
C GLN A 96 12.53 -9.57 7.16
N ALA A 97 13.29 -8.88 6.30
CA ALA A 97 14.26 -7.88 6.74
C ALA A 97 13.60 -6.72 7.52
N MET A 98 12.38 -6.30 7.18
CA MET A 98 11.64 -5.29 7.93
C MET A 98 11.21 -5.81 9.31
N ILE A 99 10.78 -7.07 9.41
CA ILE A 99 10.43 -7.70 10.69
C ILE A 99 11.66 -7.78 11.61
N GLU A 100 12.78 -8.29 11.08
CA GLU A 100 14.05 -8.39 11.81
C GLU A 100 14.54 -7.01 12.27
N LEU A 101 14.37 -5.99 11.42
CA LEU A 101 14.74 -4.61 11.72
C LEU A 101 13.96 -4.03 12.91
N CYS A 102 12.67 -4.37 13.03
CA CYS A 102 11.82 -3.99 14.15
C CYS A 102 12.23 -4.75 15.42
N GLN A 103 12.35 -6.07 15.35
CA GLN A 103 12.72 -6.92 16.49
C GLN A 103 14.10 -6.53 17.07
N ASN A 104 15.08 -6.24 16.21
CA ASN A 104 16.41 -5.76 16.63
C ASN A 104 16.40 -4.38 17.31
N ARG A 105 15.26 -3.67 17.29
CA ARG A 105 15.05 -2.39 17.98
C ARG A 105 14.00 -2.49 19.09
N ASP A 106 13.66 -3.70 19.53
CA ASP A 106 12.63 -3.94 20.54
C ASP A 106 11.26 -3.37 20.15
N ILE A 107 10.96 -3.33 18.84
CA ILE A 107 9.64 -2.97 18.29
C ILE A 107 8.93 -4.27 17.93
N GLU A 108 7.70 -4.45 18.42
CA GLU A 108 6.85 -5.60 18.11
C GLU A 108 6.13 -5.39 16.76
N PRO A 109 6.53 -6.09 15.68
CA PRO A 109 5.83 -5.98 14.42
C PRO A 109 4.57 -6.86 14.42
N VAL A 110 3.50 -6.38 13.81
CA VAL A 110 2.27 -7.13 13.54
C VAL A 110 2.02 -7.09 12.04
N LEU A 111 1.85 -8.26 11.42
CA LEU A 111 1.45 -8.36 10.03
C LEU A 111 -0.06 -8.21 9.93
N VAL A 112 -0.52 -7.43 8.96
CA VAL A 112 -1.95 -7.09 8.81
C VAL A 112 -2.34 -7.14 7.33
N SER A 113 -3.37 -7.91 7.02
CA SER A 113 -4.04 -7.83 5.72
C SER A 113 -5.29 -6.97 5.84
N LEU A 114 -5.36 -5.90 5.05
CA LEU A 114 -6.43 -4.90 5.11
C LEU A 114 -7.76 -5.43 4.55
N PRO A 115 -8.90 -4.84 4.97
CA PRO A 115 -10.20 -5.12 4.37
C PRO A 115 -10.21 -4.87 2.87
N MET A 116 -10.90 -5.74 2.14
CA MET A 116 -11.05 -5.64 0.69
C MET A 116 -12.51 -5.81 0.30
N TRP A 117 -12.94 -5.08 -0.73
CA TRP A 117 -14.31 -5.16 -1.19
C TRP A 117 -14.61 -6.56 -1.76
N VAL A 118 -15.80 -7.09 -1.45
CA VAL A 118 -16.14 -8.49 -1.79
C VAL A 118 -16.06 -8.78 -3.28
N GLY A 119 -16.54 -7.87 -4.14
CA GLY A 119 -16.47 -8.08 -5.58
C GLY A 119 -15.05 -7.99 -6.13
N TYR A 120 -14.11 -7.31 -5.45
CA TYR A 120 -12.70 -7.34 -5.86
C TYR A 120 -12.12 -8.75 -5.72
N ARG A 121 -12.36 -9.40 -4.57
CA ARG A 121 -11.91 -10.78 -4.31
C ARG A 121 -12.45 -11.80 -5.32
N GLN A 122 -13.65 -11.54 -5.85
CA GLN A 122 -14.27 -12.38 -6.89
C GLN A 122 -13.63 -12.24 -8.28
N HIS A 123 -12.94 -11.12 -8.56
CA HIS A 123 -12.31 -10.83 -9.86
C HIS A 123 -10.81 -11.17 -9.91
N THR A 124 -10.32 -11.87 -8.90
CA THR A 124 -8.91 -12.26 -8.72
C THR A 124 -8.82 -13.78 -8.61
N GLN A 125 -7.74 -14.37 -9.13
CA GLN A 125 -7.56 -15.83 -9.11
C GLN A 125 -7.49 -16.39 -7.67
N PRO A 126 -8.37 -17.34 -7.30
CA PRO A 126 -8.42 -17.91 -5.94
C PRO A 126 -7.09 -18.51 -5.48
N GLU A 127 -6.32 -19.12 -6.38
CA GLU A 127 -5.03 -19.72 -6.07
C GLU A 127 -4.03 -18.67 -5.54
N ARG A 128 -4.15 -17.42 -6.00
CA ARG A 128 -3.27 -16.33 -5.60
C ARG A 128 -3.58 -15.81 -4.22
N TRP A 129 -4.86 -15.75 -3.86
CA TRP A 129 -5.27 -15.47 -2.49
C TRP A 129 -4.75 -16.54 -1.55
N ALA A 130 -5.02 -17.82 -1.87
CA ALA A 130 -4.55 -18.93 -1.06
C ALA A 130 -3.02 -18.87 -0.87
N TYR A 131 -2.27 -18.61 -1.95
CA TYR A 131 -0.83 -18.44 -1.89
C TYR A 131 -0.39 -17.26 -1.01
N MET A 132 -1.02 -16.08 -1.15
CA MET A 132 -0.71 -14.91 -0.34
C MET A 132 -0.94 -15.17 1.15
N HIS A 133 -2.11 -15.71 1.51
CA HIS A 133 -2.45 -16.02 2.90
C HIS A 133 -1.49 -17.08 3.47
N GLN A 134 -1.24 -18.17 2.74
CA GLN A 134 -0.32 -19.22 3.17
C GLN A 134 1.11 -18.70 3.36
N THR A 135 1.61 -17.89 2.42
CA THR A 135 2.96 -17.33 2.48
C THR A 135 3.11 -16.36 3.66
N THR A 136 2.10 -15.52 3.90
CA THR A 136 2.12 -14.54 4.99
C THR A 136 2.03 -15.22 6.35
N ASP A 137 1.14 -16.21 6.49
CA ASP A 137 1.00 -17.01 7.71
C ASP A 137 2.28 -17.80 8.01
N SER A 138 2.87 -18.45 6.99
CA SER A 138 4.15 -19.18 7.15
C SER A 138 5.28 -18.25 7.60
N LEU A 139 5.36 -17.05 7.04
CA LEU A 139 6.35 -16.05 7.45
C LEU A 139 6.10 -15.59 8.89
N ALA A 140 4.85 -15.30 9.24
CA ALA A 140 4.47 -14.85 10.57
C ALA A 140 4.87 -15.87 11.64
N GLN A 141 4.56 -17.15 11.40
CA GLN A 141 4.95 -18.27 12.26
C GLN A 141 6.47 -18.42 12.35
N ALA A 142 7.18 -18.37 11.21
CA ALA A 142 8.64 -18.52 11.18
C ALA A 142 9.36 -17.40 11.93
N MET A 143 8.82 -16.18 11.89
CA MET A 143 9.39 -15.00 12.54
C MET A 143 8.87 -14.75 13.96
N GLY A 144 7.88 -15.53 14.41
CA GLY A 144 7.25 -15.38 15.73
C GLY A 144 6.48 -14.08 15.90
N VAL A 145 5.80 -13.61 14.85
CA VAL A 145 5.04 -12.35 14.85
C VAL A 145 3.55 -12.60 14.63
N PRO A 146 2.64 -11.78 15.20
CA PRO A 146 1.21 -11.94 14.95
C PRO A 146 0.84 -11.61 13.50
N TYR A 147 -0.15 -12.33 12.97
CA TYR A 147 -0.78 -12.02 11.68
C TYR A 147 -2.29 -11.85 11.88
N LEU A 148 -2.81 -10.68 11.52
CA LEU A 148 -4.22 -10.33 11.61
C LEU A 148 -4.80 -10.12 10.21
N ASP A 149 -5.82 -10.90 9.87
CA ASP A 149 -6.41 -10.89 8.54
C ASP A 149 -7.82 -10.32 8.55
N PHE A 150 -8.00 -9.16 7.91
CA PHE A 150 -9.29 -8.47 7.81
C PHE A 150 -9.85 -8.46 6.39
N THR A 151 -9.24 -9.19 5.45
CA THR A 151 -9.61 -9.18 4.02
C THR A 151 -11.07 -9.52 3.77
N GLU A 152 -11.66 -10.36 4.63
CA GLU A 152 -13.06 -10.80 4.56
C GLU A 152 -13.93 -10.26 5.70
N ASP A 153 -13.49 -9.21 6.40
CA ASP A 153 -14.19 -8.67 7.56
C ASP A 153 -15.57 -8.09 7.18
N ALA A 154 -16.63 -8.78 7.61
CA ALA A 154 -18.02 -8.44 7.31
C ALA A 154 -18.51 -7.13 7.95
N ARG A 155 -17.71 -6.50 8.82
CA ARG A 155 -18.01 -5.17 9.39
C ARG A 155 -17.85 -4.04 8.36
N PHE A 156 -17.21 -4.31 7.23
CA PHE A 156 -17.02 -3.35 6.15
C PHE A 156 -18.15 -3.43 5.12
N THR A 157 -18.55 -2.26 4.64
CA THR A 157 -19.61 -2.04 3.65
C THR A 157 -19.04 -1.30 2.45
N ASP A 158 -19.78 -1.26 1.34
CA ASP A 158 -19.39 -0.54 0.13
C ASP A 158 -18.95 0.91 0.43
N GLU A 159 -19.65 1.58 1.36
CA GLU A 159 -19.34 2.95 1.75
C GLU A 159 -17.95 3.13 2.38
N ASP A 160 -17.29 2.07 2.85
CA ASP A 160 -15.95 2.16 3.45
C ASP A 160 -14.84 2.23 2.39
N PHE A 161 -15.16 1.98 1.12
CA PHE A 161 -14.19 1.83 0.05
C PHE A 161 -14.19 3.04 -0.89
N PHE A 162 -12.98 3.53 -1.18
CA PHE A 162 -12.76 4.52 -2.23
C PHE A 162 -12.82 3.85 -3.61
N ASP A 163 -12.17 2.70 -3.72
CA ASP A 163 -12.20 1.82 -4.88
C ASP A 163 -12.17 0.35 -4.39
N ALA A 164 -12.13 -0.61 -5.31
CA ALA A 164 -12.35 -2.01 -4.98
C ALA A 164 -11.28 -2.61 -4.02
N ASN A 165 -10.13 -1.95 -3.87
CA ASN A 165 -9.02 -2.46 -3.04
C ASN A 165 -8.40 -1.41 -2.10
N HIS A 166 -8.98 -0.22 -1.96
CA HIS A 166 -8.55 0.80 -1.02
C HIS A 166 -9.74 1.36 -0.22
N LEU A 167 -9.56 1.48 1.10
CA LEU A 167 -10.48 2.20 1.96
C LEU A 167 -10.52 3.68 1.57
N ARG A 168 -11.64 4.33 1.85
CA ARG A 168 -11.73 5.80 1.93
C ARG A 168 -11.55 6.25 3.38
N ARG A 169 -11.54 7.55 3.65
CA ARG A 169 -11.25 8.10 4.98
C ARG A 169 -12.12 7.52 6.10
N GLN A 170 -13.43 7.42 5.90
CA GLN A 170 -14.34 6.83 6.91
C GLN A 170 -14.04 5.34 7.16
N GLY A 171 -13.74 4.58 6.11
CA GLY A 171 -13.37 3.17 6.22
C GLY A 171 -12.04 2.99 6.94
N ALA A 172 -11.07 3.87 6.69
CA ALA A 172 -9.80 3.88 7.40
C ALA A 172 -9.96 4.18 8.90
N ILE A 173 -10.81 5.14 9.27
CA ILE A 173 -11.14 5.43 10.68
C ILE A 173 -11.77 4.21 11.36
N ARG A 174 -12.75 3.58 10.70
CA ARG A 174 -13.39 2.34 11.20
C ARG A 174 -12.37 1.23 11.38
N PHE A 175 -11.48 1.03 10.40
CA PHE A 175 -10.43 0.04 10.47
C PHE A 175 -9.45 0.29 11.63
N THR A 176 -9.02 1.54 11.84
CA THR A 176 -8.16 1.89 12.97
C THR A 176 -8.80 1.55 14.31
N GLN A 177 -10.10 1.80 14.49
CA GLN A 177 -10.83 1.46 15.71
C GLN A 177 -10.88 -0.07 15.93
N ILE A 178 -11.24 -0.81 14.88
CA ILE A 178 -11.26 -2.28 14.90
C ILE A 178 -9.88 -2.85 15.25
N LEU A 179 -8.82 -2.30 14.67
CA LEU A 179 -7.46 -2.75 14.90
C LEU A 179 -7.00 -2.45 16.34
N GLN A 180 -7.33 -1.27 16.87
CA GLN A 180 -7.08 -0.91 18.27
C GLN A 180 -7.75 -1.88 19.23
N ASP A 181 -9.03 -2.17 19.03
CA ASP A 181 -9.78 -3.12 19.84
C ASP A 181 -9.17 -4.53 19.76
N THR A 182 -8.76 -4.95 18.56
CA THR A 182 -8.14 -6.26 18.31
C THR A 182 -6.79 -6.40 19.00
N LEU A 183 -6.00 -5.32 19.07
CA LEU A 183 -4.72 -5.27 19.75
C LEU A 183 -4.85 -4.99 21.26
N GLY A 184 -6.04 -4.62 21.74
CA GLY A 184 -6.26 -4.22 23.13
C GLY A 184 -5.55 -2.90 23.49
N ILE A 185 -5.31 -2.01 22.52
CA ILE A 185 -4.59 -0.75 22.71
C ILE A 185 -5.61 0.39 22.80
N ALA A 186 -5.50 1.21 23.84
CA ALA A 186 -6.30 2.44 23.93
C ALA A 186 -5.93 3.39 22.78
N GLY A 187 -6.92 3.85 22.03
CA GLY A 187 -6.69 4.78 20.92
C GLY A 187 -6.05 6.10 21.40
N PRO A 188 -5.39 6.85 20.49
CA PRO A 188 -4.96 8.19 20.82
C PRO A 188 -6.19 9.03 21.22
N PRO A 189 -6.06 10.01 22.12
CA PRO A 189 -7.15 10.91 22.47
C PRO A 189 -7.75 11.47 21.17
N GLN A 190 -9.09 11.45 21.05
CA GLN A 190 -9.74 12.11 19.91
C GLN A 190 -9.25 13.56 19.88
N ALA A 191 -8.59 13.96 18.79
CA ALA A 191 -8.34 15.37 18.55
C ALA A 191 -9.71 16.04 18.41
N ASP A 192 -9.99 16.99 19.30
CA ASP A 192 -11.16 17.84 19.22
C ASP A 192 -11.24 18.46 17.82
N LYS A 193 -12.47 18.44 17.29
CA LYS A 193 -12.82 18.84 15.92
C LYS A 193 -12.39 20.27 15.58
#